data_AF-A0A059D8V4-F1
#
_entry.id   AF-A0A059D8V4-F1
#
_cell.length_a   1.000
_cell.length_b   1.000
_cell.length_c   1.000
_cell.angle_alpha   90.00
_cell.angle_beta   90.00
_cell.angle_gamma   90.00
#
_symmetry.space_group_name_H-M   'P 1'
#
loop_
_entity.id
_entity.type
_entity.pdbx_description
1 polymer ?
#
loop_
_entity_poly.entity_id
_entity_poly.type
_entity_poly.pdbx_seq_one_letter_code
_entity_poly.pdbx_strand_id
1 'polypeptide(L)'
;LFSYIQGNNKQGAKVEMTGPVLVDVFPSTGPFCNSPFVVHFYVPKKYQPDTPLSDQVHPVRMPGSHTYAAVKRFGGFSNDSNIPAQAAALDKSLKAAEGNDTNVLRNHKRVTASYSVAGYNSPFNIFNHVNEVIFWYD
;
A
#
# COMPACT_ATOMS: atom_id res chain seq x y z
N LEU A 1 -4.31 14.07 2.09
CA LEU A 1 -3.51 13.52 3.21
C LEU A 1 -2.55 14.53 3.84
N PHE A 2 -1.60 15.13 3.12
CA PHE A 2 -0.63 16.04 3.78
C PHE A 2 -1.28 17.20 4.55
N SER A 3 -2.34 17.82 4.00
CA SER A 3 -3.12 18.85 4.69
C SER A 3 -3.69 18.38 6.04
N TYR A 4 -4.26 17.17 6.08
CA TYR A 4 -4.75 16.54 7.31
C TYR A 4 -3.65 16.39 8.37
N ILE A 5 -2.49 15.90 7.95
CA ILE A 5 -1.32 15.66 8.82
C ILE A 5 -0.80 16.98 9.41
N GLN A 6 -0.86 18.07 8.64
CA GLN A 6 -0.46 19.41 9.07
C GLN A 6 -1.46 20.11 10.01
N GLY A 7 -2.57 19.45 10.37
CA GLY A 7 -3.56 19.99 11.31
C GLY A 7 -4.89 20.40 10.67
N ASN A 8 -5.11 20.14 9.38
CA ASN A 8 -6.41 20.35 8.75
C ASN A 8 -7.38 19.19 9.07
N ASN A 9 -7.68 19.06 10.35
CA ASN A 9 -8.64 18.12 10.93
C ASN A 9 -9.43 18.86 12.02
N LYS A 10 -10.57 18.30 12.44
CA LYS A 10 -11.51 18.96 13.36
C LYS A 10 -10.88 19.32 14.71
N GLN A 11 -9.82 18.62 15.10
CA GLN A 11 -9.09 18.82 16.34
C GLN A 11 -7.87 19.75 16.21
N GLY A 12 -7.55 20.25 15.00
CA GLY A 12 -6.35 21.05 14.76
C GLY A 12 -5.03 20.31 15.05
N ALA A 13 -5.08 18.98 15.15
CA ALA A 13 -3.98 18.17 15.64
C ALA A 13 -2.93 17.95 14.56
N LYS A 14 -1.67 18.33 14.84
CA LYS A 14 -0.54 17.97 13.98
C LYS A 14 -0.14 16.52 14.22
N VAL A 15 -0.34 15.69 13.21
CA VAL A 15 -0.02 14.26 13.25
C VAL A 15 1.41 14.06 12.76
N GLU A 16 2.22 13.24 13.44
CA GLU A 16 3.56 12.94 12.92
C GLU A 16 3.46 12.15 11.61
N MET A 17 4.26 12.53 10.60
CA MET A 17 4.44 11.72 9.40
C MET A 17 5.03 10.34 9.76
N THR A 18 4.46 9.28 9.19
CA THR A 18 4.94 7.91 9.29
C THR A 18 5.20 7.33 7.91
N GLY A 19 6.13 6.37 7.83
CA GLY A 19 6.27 5.50 6.67
C GLY A 19 5.83 4.06 7.00
N PRO A 20 5.48 3.26 5.98
CA PRO A 20 5.32 3.67 4.58
C PRO A 20 3.99 4.41 4.32
N VAL A 21 3.93 5.14 3.21
CA VAL A 21 2.66 5.48 2.56
C VAL A 21 2.26 4.28 1.71
N LEU A 22 1.06 3.77 1.93
CA LEU A 22 0.54 2.59 1.22
C LEU A 22 -0.47 3.05 0.17
N VAL A 23 -0.37 2.54 -1.05
CA VAL A 23 -1.30 2.85 -2.14
C VAL A 23 -1.91 1.54 -2.64
N ASP A 24 -3.22 1.39 -2.50
CA ASP A 24 -3.95 0.27 -3.08
C ASP A 24 -4.34 0.61 -4.51
N VAL A 25 -3.92 -0.21 -5.47
CA VAL A 25 -4.18 -0.04 -6.89
C VAL A 25 -5.15 -1.11 -7.36
N PHE A 26 -6.31 -0.68 -7.84
CA PHE A 26 -7.38 -1.58 -8.28
C PHE A 26 -7.34 -1.79 -9.79
N PRO A 27 -7.69 -2.99 -10.30
CA PRO A 27 -7.75 -3.24 -11.73
C PRO A 27 -8.65 -2.22 -12.45
N SER A 28 -8.15 -1.65 -13.55
CA SER A 28 -8.98 -0.80 -14.41
C SER A 28 -10.15 -1.62 -14.98
N THR A 29 -11.36 -1.10 -14.82
CA THR A 29 -12.60 -1.69 -15.35
C THR A 29 -13.13 -0.97 -16.59
N GLY A 30 -12.44 0.07 -17.08
CA GLY A 30 -12.92 0.93 -18.16
C GLY A 30 -11.99 1.03 -19.38
N PRO A 31 -12.50 1.55 -20.52
CA PRO A 31 -11.77 1.65 -21.79
C PRO A 31 -10.58 2.62 -21.75
N PHE A 32 -10.54 3.51 -20.75
CA PHE A 32 -9.48 4.51 -20.60
C PHE A 32 -8.27 4.03 -19.77
N CYS A 33 -8.24 2.76 -19.34
CA CYS A 33 -7.13 2.15 -18.60
C CYS A 33 -6.70 2.87 -17.29
N ASN A 34 -7.54 3.76 -16.75
CA ASN A 34 -7.26 4.42 -15.48
C ASN A 34 -7.62 3.50 -14.32
N SER A 35 -6.61 3.03 -13.60
CA SER A 35 -6.78 2.21 -12.41
C SER A 35 -7.13 3.11 -11.22
N PRO A 36 -8.30 2.95 -10.57
CA PRO A 36 -8.58 3.70 -9.35
C PRO A 36 -7.57 3.29 -8.27
N PHE A 37 -7.22 4.23 -7.40
CA PHE A 37 -6.29 3.99 -6.30
C PHE A 37 -6.76 4.67 -5.02
N VAL A 38 -6.37 4.09 -3.88
CA VAL A 38 -6.59 4.66 -2.55
C VAL A 38 -5.25 4.82 -1.86
N VAL A 39 -5.00 6.02 -1.34
CA VAL A 39 -3.76 6.32 -0.60
C VAL A 39 -4.06 6.23 0.89
N HIS A 40 -3.28 5.42 1.58
CA HIS A 40 -3.33 5.19 3.01
C HIS A 40 -2.09 5.77 3.69
N PHE A 41 -2.33 6.27 4.89
CA PHE A 41 -1.31 6.77 5.79
C PHE A 41 -1.49 6.09 7.14
N TYR A 42 -0.40 5.58 7.71
CA TYR A 42 -0.47 4.92 9.00
C TYR A 42 -0.66 5.94 10.12
N VAL A 43 -1.79 5.88 10.82
CA VAL A 43 -2.06 6.77 11.96
C VAL A 43 -1.16 6.35 13.14
N PRO A 44 -0.33 7.26 13.70
CA PRO A 44 0.50 6.96 14.87
C PRO A 44 -0.32 6.39 16.03
N LYS A 45 0.27 5.45 16.79
CA LYS A 45 -0.42 4.72 17.86
C LYS A 45 -1.17 5.62 18.86
N LYS A 46 -0.63 6.81 19.16
CA LYS A 46 -1.26 7.78 20.06
C LYS A 46 -2.61 8.32 19.56
N TYR A 47 -2.84 8.34 18.24
CA TYR A 47 -4.07 8.81 17.60
C TYR A 47 -5.00 7.66 17.16
N GLN A 48 -4.60 6.39 17.32
CA GLN A 48 -5.45 5.27 16.91
C GLN A 48 -6.72 5.10 17.78
N PRO A 49 -6.70 5.36 19.10
CA PRO A 49 -7.93 5.29 19.91
C PRO A 49 -8.96 6.37 19.55
N ASP A 50 -8.48 7.57 19.22
CA ASP A 50 -9.30 8.72 18.82
C ASP A 50 -8.63 9.46 17.66
N THR A 51 -8.91 8.99 16.44
CA THR A 51 -8.28 9.52 15.23
C THR A 51 -8.89 10.88 14.87
N PRO A 52 -8.06 11.94 14.66
CA PRO A 52 -8.58 13.24 14.26
C PRO A 52 -9.46 13.13 13.02
N LEU A 53 -10.62 13.78 13.02
CA LEU A 53 -11.60 13.64 11.95
C LEU A 53 -11.40 14.73 10.89
N SER A 54 -11.76 14.45 9.65
CA SER A 54 -11.70 15.42 8.55
C SER A 54 -12.77 15.10 7.52
N ASP A 55 -13.21 16.09 6.76
CA ASP A 55 -14.17 15.88 5.67
C ASP A 55 -13.46 15.42 4.38
N GLN A 56 -12.12 15.52 4.31
CA GLN A 56 -11.33 15.14 3.14
C GLN A 56 -10.75 13.72 3.22
N VAL A 57 -10.63 13.15 4.42
CA VAL A 57 -10.05 11.83 4.67
C VAL A 57 -10.83 11.14 5.78
N HIS A 58 -10.93 9.82 5.72
CA HIS A 58 -11.63 9.03 6.72
C HIS A 58 -10.70 7.95 7.30
N PRO A 59 -10.83 7.62 8.59
CA PRO A 59 -10.10 6.50 9.17
C PRO A 59 -10.55 5.18 8.55
N VAL A 60 -9.59 4.32 8.23
CA VAL A 60 -9.82 2.97 7.70
C VAL A 60 -9.07 1.99 8.58
N ARG A 61 -9.71 0.88 8.93
CA ARG A 61 -9.04 -0.25 9.57
C ARG A 61 -8.62 -1.22 8.47
N MET A 62 -7.33 -1.57 8.44
CA MET A 62 -6.85 -2.61 7.52
C MET A 62 -7.65 -3.90 7.72
N PRO A 63 -8.08 -4.58 6.64
CA PRO A 63 -8.86 -5.80 6.77
C PRO A 63 -8.12 -6.86 7.59
N GLY A 64 -8.86 -7.52 8.50
CA GLY A 64 -8.31 -8.64 9.27
C GLY A 64 -7.91 -9.84 8.40
N SER A 65 -8.43 -9.91 7.16
CA SER A 65 -8.03 -10.89 6.15
C SER A 65 -6.68 -10.58 5.49
N HIS A 66 -5.96 -9.53 5.87
CA HIS A 66 -4.60 -9.27 5.39
C HIS A 66 -3.59 -9.89 6.36
N THR A 67 -3.60 -11.21 6.50
CA THR A 67 -2.75 -11.92 7.46
C THR A 67 -1.35 -12.18 6.91
N TYR A 68 -1.25 -12.54 5.63
CA TYR A 68 0.02 -12.81 4.96
C TYR A 68 0.21 -11.87 3.76
N ALA A 69 1.47 -11.69 3.38
CA ALA A 69 1.85 -10.81 2.30
C ALA A 69 2.97 -11.43 1.46
N ALA A 70 2.79 -11.42 0.14
CA ALA A 70 3.89 -11.59 -0.80
C ALA A 70 4.46 -10.21 -1.13
N VAL A 71 5.76 -10.01 -0.93
CA VAL A 71 6.40 -8.70 -1.07
C VAL A 71 7.56 -8.78 -2.05
N LYS A 72 7.62 -7.82 -2.99
CA LYS A 72 8.81 -7.60 -3.82
C LYS A 72 9.29 -6.17 -3.65
N ARG A 73 10.53 -6.04 -3.17
CA ARG A 73 11.23 -4.76 -3.07
C ARG A 73 11.84 -4.34 -4.41
N PHE A 74 11.77 -3.06 -4.72
CA PHE A 74 12.41 -2.44 -5.87
C PHE A 74 12.93 -1.04 -5.52
N GLY A 75 13.93 -0.59 -6.28
CA GLY A 75 14.58 0.72 -6.11
C GLY A 75 14.13 1.74 -7.16
N GLY A 76 14.61 2.97 -7.00
CA GLY A 76 14.28 4.09 -7.88
C GLY A 76 12.93 4.74 -7.58
N PHE A 77 12.56 5.75 -8.35
CA PHE A 77 11.26 6.41 -8.21
C PHE A 77 10.14 5.50 -8.71
N SER A 78 9.06 5.39 -7.94
CA SER A 78 7.85 4.69 -8.36
C SER A 78 7.03 5.56 -9.32
N ASN A 79 6.54 4.97 -10.41
CA ASN A 79 5.68 5.63 -11.38
C ASN A 79 4.70 4.63 -12.02
N ASP A 80 3.74 5.16 -12.77
CA ASP A 80 2.65 4.38 -13.37
C ASP A 80 3.12 3.29 -14.34
N SER A 81 4.35 3.38 -14.87
CA SER A 81 4.92 2.37 -15.77
C SER A 81 5.67 1.26 -15.04
N ASN A 82 6.39 1.58 -13.96
CA ASN A 82 7.25 0.60 -13.30
C ASN A 82 6.53 -0.19 -12.22
N ILE A 83 5.54 0.40 -11.54
CA ILE A 83 4.76 -0.28 -10.51
C ILE A 83 4.08 -1.54 -11.09
N PRO A 84 3.34 -1.48 -12.22
CA PRO A 84 2.71 -2.67 -12.80
C PRO A 84 3.72 -3.73 -13.22
N ALA A 85 4.89 -3.32 -13.73
CA ALA A 85 5.95 -4.25 -14.11
C ALA A 85 6.52 -5.01 -12.89
N GLN A 86 6.69 -4.33 -11.75
CA GLN A 86 7.14 -4.98 -10.51
C GLN A 86 6.07 -5.93 -9.96
N ALA A 87 4.80 -5.55 -9.99
CA ALA A 87 3.69 -6.40 -9.60
C ALA A 87 3.59 -7.66 -10.49
N ALA A 88 3.69 -7.51 -11.81
CA ALA A 88 3.71 -8.63 -12.76
C ALA A 88 4.91 -9.57 -12.54
N ALA A 89 6.09 -9.00 -12.22
CA ALA A 89 7.27 -9.80 -11.89
C ALA A 89 7.11 -10.59 -10.58
N LEU A 90 6.46 -10.01 -9.57
CA LEU A 90 6.11 -10.73 -8.34
C LEU A 90 5.10 -11.86 -8.62
N ASP A 91 4.05 -11.58 -9.38
CA ASP A 91 3.02 -12.57 -9.77
C ASP A 91 3.62 -13.75 -10.52
N LYS A 92 4.52 -13.48 -11.47
CA LYS A 92 5.27 -14.51 -12.18
C LYS A 92 6.15 -15.36 -11.24
N SER A 93 6.79 -14.72 -10.25
CA SER A 93 7.65 -15.42 -9.28
C SER A 93 6.83 -16.33 -8.36
N LEU A 94 5.64 -15.88 -7.95
CA LEU A 94 4.71 -16.67 -7.13
C LEU A 94 4.17 -17.88 -7.90
N LYS A 95 3.74 -17.68 -9.15
CA LYS A 95 3.30 -18.77 -10.04
C LYS A 95 4.39 -19.80 -10.29
N ALA A 96 5.63 -19.36 -10.49
CA ALA A 96 6.76 -20.28 -10.65
C ALA A 96 7.07 -21.08 -9.37
N ALA A 97 6.64 -20.60 -8.20
CA ALA A 97 6.76 -21.29 -6.92
C ALA A 97 5.51 -22.13 -6.57
N GLU A 98 4.46 -22.14 -7.41
CA GLU A 98 3.31 -23.02 -7.25
C GLU A 98 3.76 -24.48 -7.38
N GLY A 99 3.61 -25.25 -6.30
CA GLY A 99 4.10 -26.64 -6.21
C GLY A 99 5.35 -26.82 -5.34
N ASN A 100 5.96 -25.74 -4.85
CA ASN A 100 6.97 -25.86 -3.81
C ASN A 100 6.29 -26.06 -2.44
N ASP A 101 6.53 -27.21 -1.80
CA ASP A 101 5.99 -27.56 -0.48
C ASP A 101 6.39 -26.56 0.62
N THR A 102 7.49 -25.81 0.46
CA THR A 102 7.94 -24.81 1.44
C THR A 102 7.29 -23.43 1.26
N ASN A 103 6.41 -23.25 0.27
CA ASN A 103 5.75 -21.97 0.05
C ASN A 103 4.67 -21.74 1.11
N VAL A 104 4.94 -20.82 2.04
CA VAL A 104 4.02 -20.45 3.12
C VAL A 104 2.64 -20.05 2.57
N LEU A 105 2.58 -19.41 1.39
CA LEU A 105 1.33 -18.92 0.80
C LEU A 105 0.49 -20.01 0.12
N ARG A 106 0.97 -21.25 0.03
CA ARG A 106 0.29 -22.34 -0.69
C ARG A 106 -1.15 -22.59 -0.20
N ASN A 107 -1.36 -22.47 1.11
CA ASN A 107 -2.66 -22.73 1.74
C ASN A 107 -3.47 -21.45 1.97
N HIS A 108 -2.98 -20.31 1.47
CA HIS A 108 -3.62 -19.02 1.63
C HIS A 108 -4.19 -18.51 0.32
N LYS A 109 -5.31 -17.82 0.40
CA LYS A 109 -6.02 -17.24 -0.73
C LYS A 109 -5.68 -15.78 -0.85
N ARG A 110 -5.40 -15.36 -2.08
CA ARG A 110 -5.21 -13.94 -2.39
C ARG A 110 -6.51 -13.19 -2.11
N VAL A 111 -6.43 -12.15 -1.27
CA VAL A 111 -7.61 -11.41 -0.77
C VAL A 111 -8.28 -10.62 -1.88
N THR A 112 -7.50 -10.06 -2.80
CA THR A 112 -8.00 -9.24 -3.91
C THR A 112 -7.20 -9.45 -5.19
N ALA A 113 -7.81 -9.17 -6.35
CA ALA A 113 -7.08 -9.07 -7.62
C ALA A 113 -6.17 -7.83 -7.69
N SER A 114 -6.35 -6.88 -6.77
CA SER A 114 -5.55 -5.66 -6.63
C SER A 114 -4.16 -5.95 -6.06
N TYR A 115 -3.34 -4.91 -5.98
CA TYR A 115 -2.06 -4.92 -5.30
C TYR A 115 -1.82 -3.60 -4.58
N SER A 116 -0.96 -3.63 -3.58
CA SER A 116 -0.57 -2.43 -2.85
C SER A 116 0.87 -2.06 -3.16
N VAL A 117 1.18 -0.77 -3.07
CA VAL A 117 2.54 -0.23 -3.18
C VAL A 117 2.87 0.50 -1.90
N ALA A 118 3.96 0.12 -1.24
CA ALA A 118 4.46 0.81 -0.06
C ALA A 118 5.68 1.66 -0.42
N GLY A 119 5.56 2.97 -0.25
CA GLY A 119 6.65 3.93 -0.41
C GLY A 119 7.19 4.37 0.96
N TYR A 120 8.46 4.10 1.23
CA TYR A 120 9.08 4.40 2.53
C TYR A 120 9.75 5.77 2.58
N ASN A 121 10.14 6.29 1.43
CA ASN A 121 10.91 7.50 1.33
C ASN A 121 9.98 8.72 1.26
N SER A 122 10.40 9.79 1.94
CA SER A 122 9.80 11.11 1.78
C SER A 122 9.89 11.55 0.32
N PRO A 123 8.89 12.26 -0.23
CA PRO A 123 8.97 12.86 -1.56
C PRO A 123 10.14 13.86 -1.70
N PHE A 124 10.74 14.31 -0.60
CA PHE A 124 11.92 15.18 -0.58
C PHE A 124 13.25 14.44 -0.54
N ASN A 125 13.24 13.12 -0.29
CA ASN A 125 14.44 12.29 -0.44
C ASN A 125 14.52 11.89 -1.91
N ILE A 126 15.70 12.03 -2.53
CA ILE A 126 15.93 11.73 -3.97
C ILE A 126 16.90 10.55 -4.20
N PHE A 127 17.43 9.96 -3.13
CA PHE A 127 18.35 8.81 -3.17
C PHE A 127 17.83 7.66 -2.31
N ASN A 128 18.24 6.43 -2.65
CA ASN A 128 17.93 5.20 -1.92
C ASN A 128 16.43 4.98 -1.66
N HIS A 129 15.61 5.22 -2.69
CA HIS A 129 14.20 4.89 -2.64
C HIS A 129 14.00 3.39 -2.45
N VAL A 130 13.28 3.03 -1.41
CA VAL A 130 12.79 1.69 -1.14
C VAL A 130 11.30 1.71 -1.37
N ASN A 131 10.87 0.90 -2.33
CA ASN A 131 9.47 0.67 -2.61
C ASN A 131 9.20 -0.82 -2.61
N GLU A 132 7.98 -1.19 -2.27
CA GLU A 132 7.54 -2.57 -2.23
C GLU A 132 6.20 -2.71 -2.93
N VAL A 133 6.06 -3.71 -3.80
CA VAL A 133 4.75 -4.19 -4.28
C VAL A 133 4.32 -5.36 -3.43
N ILE A 134 3.04 -5.37 -3.05
CA ILE A 134 2.46 -6.29 -2.07
C ILE A 134 1.20 -6.93 -2.65
N PHE A 135 1.11 -8.26 -2.54
CA PHE A 135 -0.17 -8.98 -2.65
C PHE A 135 -0.56 -9.53 -1.29
N TRP A 136 -1.80 -9.25 -0.86
CA TRP A 136 -2.34 -9.68 0.43
C TRP A 136 -3.03 -11.04 0.33
N TYR A 137 -2.85 -11.82 1.39
CA TYR A 137 -3.37 -13.19 1.57
C TYR A 137 -4.03 -13.32 2.96
N ASP A 138 -5.01 -14.22 3.06
CA ASP A 138 -5.85 -14.47 4.25
C ASP A 138 -5.14 -15.16 5.43
#